data_AF-A0A4P7SIM1-F1
#
_entry.id   AF-A0A4P7SIM1-F1
#
_cell.length_a   1.000
_cell.length_b   1.000
_cell.length_c   1.000
_cell.angle_alpha   90.00
_cell.angle_beta   90.00
_cell.angle_gamma   90.00
#
_symmetry.space_group_name_H-M   'P 1'
#
loop_
_entity.id
_entity.type
_entity.pdbx_description
1 polymer ?
#
loop_
_entity_poly.entity_id
_entity_poly.type
_entity_poly.pdbx_seq_one_letter_code
_entity_poly.pdbx_strand_id
1 'polypeptide(L)' 'MNLRPRWCWALVDASGTAVDRPASPVFLARFEAEQWLGEHWRGLAAQGVRTASLEHDGMPQGAPVELPAP' A
#
# COMPACT_ATOMS: atom_id res chain seq x y z
N MET A 1 25.87 2.29 -6.57
CA MET A 1 24.80 1.32 -6.27
C MET A 1 23.51 1.94 -6.73
N ASN A 2 23.03 1.60 -7.94
CA ASN A 2 21.82 2.21 -8.49
C ASN A 2 20.61 1.53 -7.84
N LEU A 3 19.95 2.25 -6.93
CA LEU A 3 18.67 1.84 -6.37
C LEU A 3 17.66 1.83 -7.52
N ARG A 4 17.13 0.64 -7.81
CA ARG A 4 16.04 0.45 -8.76
C ARG A 4 14.77 1.04 -8.14
N PRO A 5 13.84 1.62 -8.91
CA PRO A 5 12.60 2.16 -8.37
C PRO A 5 11.88 1.12 -7.51
N ARG A 6 11.54 1.48 -6.27
CA ARG A 6 10.85 0.62 -5.29
C ARG A 6 9.51 1.23 -4.95
N TRP A 7 8.49 0.90 -5.72
CA TRP A 7 7.11 1.27 -5.39
C TRP A 7 6.52 0.24 -4.43
N CYS A 8 5.90 0.65 -3.34
CA CYS A 8 5.15 -0.25 -2.45
C CYS A 8 4.02 0.51 -1.74
N TRP A 9 3.10 -0.22 -1.12
CA TRP A 9 2.09 0.39 -0.26
C TRP A 9 2.46 0.23 1.21
N ALA A 10 2.53 1.35 1.92
CA ALA A 10 2.45 1.37 3.37
C ALA A 10 0.98 1.19 3.77
N LEU A 11 0.70 0.15 4.55
CA LEU A 11 -0.65 -0.24 4.95
C LEU A 11 -0.81 0.00 6.45
N VAL A 12 -1.87 0.69 6.84
CA VAL A 12 -2.17 0.97 8.25
C VAL A 12 -3.60 0.55 8.60
N ASP A 13 -3.78 0.17 9.85
CA ASP A 13 -5.08 -0.19 10.41
C ASP A 13 -5.92 1.05 10.81
N ALA A 14 -7.10 0.81 11.40
CA ALA A 14 -7.99 1.86 11.89
C ALA A 14 -7.39 2.74 12.99
N SER A 15 -6.35 2.26 13.68
CA SER A 15 -5.65 2.98 14.75
C SER A 15 -4.47 3.79 14.21
N GLY A 16 -4.23 3.78 12.89
CA GLY A 16 -3.07 4.39 12.26
C GLY A 16 -1.76 3.62 12.48
N THR A 17 -1.85 2.36 12.93
CA THR A 17 -0.66 1.52 13.14
C THR A 17 -0.34 0.75 11.86
N ALA A 18 0.94 0.72 11.49
CA ALA A 18 1.40 -0.08 10.35
C ALA A 18 1.10 -1.57 10.58
N VAL A 19 0.49 -2.22 9.59
CA VAL A 19 0.24 -3.65 9.67
C VAL A 19 1.48 -4.42 9.22
N ASP A 20 1.90 -5.42 9.99
CA ASP A 20 2.97 -6.35 9.59
C ASP A 20 2.51 -7.24 8.43
N ARG A 21 1.23 -7.65 8.47
CA ARG A 21 0.58 -8.45 7.46
C ARG A 21 -0.86 -7.99 7.23
N PRO A 22 -1.32 -7.96 5.97
CA PRO A 22 -0.58 -8.29 4.74
C PRO A 22 0.46 -7.22 4.37
N ALA A 23 1.61 -7.64 3.85
CA ALA A 23 2.64 -6.72 3.35
C ALA A 23 2.48 -6.49 1.85
N SER A 24 2.70 -5.26 1.40
CA SER A 24 2.69 -4.92 -0.03
C SER A 24 3.99 -5.39 -0.70
N PRO A 25 3.93 -6.02 -1.89
CA PRO A 25 5.11 -6.27 -2.71
C PRO A 25 5.82 -4.98 -3.13
N VAL A 26 7.07 -5.13 -3.61
CA VAL A 26 7.78 -4.03 -4.27
C VAL A 26 7.56 -4.13 -5.78
N PHE A 27 7.12 -3.04 -6.39
CA PHE A 27 6.85 -2.91 -7.82
C PHE A 27 7.89 -2.01 -8.50
N LEU A 28 8.12 -2.25 -9.78
CA LEU A 28 9.04 -1.45 -10.60
C LEU A 28 8.35 -0.22 -11.20
N ALA A 29 7.03 -0.30 -11.41
CA ALA A 29 6.22 0.80 -11.90
C ALA A 29 5.07 1.15 -10.95
N ARG A 30 4.77 2.44 -10.84
CA ARG A 30 3.60 2.96 -10.11
C ARG A 30 2.29 2.31 -10.55
N PHE A 31 2.11 2.16 -11.87
CA PHE A 31 0.88 1.57 -12.42
C PHE A 31 0.63 0.16 -11.89
N GLU A 32 1.67 -0.68 -11.80
CA GLU A 32 1.54 -2.03 -11.25
C GLU A 32 1.14 -2.00 -9.77
N ALA A 33 1.71 -1.08 -8.99
CA ALA A 33 1.34 -0.89 -7.59
C ALA A 33 -0.14 -0.47 -7.46
N GLU A 34 -0.60 0.46 -8.28
CA GLU A 34 -1.99 0.92 -8.30
C GLU A 34 -2.97 -0.19 -8.73
N GLN A 35 -2.62 -0.99 -9.74
CA GLN A 35 -3.44 -2.14 -10.14
C GLN A 35 -3.55 -3.15 -8.99
N TRP A 36 -2.44 -3.48 -8.33
CA TRP A 36 -2.45 -4.41 -7.20
C TRP A 36 -3.38 -3.94 -6.07
N LEU A 37 -3.37 -2.66 -5.72
CA LEU A 37 -4.29 -2.14 -4.71
C LEU A 37 -5.75 -2.30 -5.15
N GLY A 38 -6.05 -2.01 -6.42
CA GLY A 38 -7.39 -2.18 -7.00
C GLY A 38 -7.90 -3.63 -6.97
N GLU A 39 -7.01 -4.60 -7.10
CA GLU A 39 -7.36 -6.03 -7.04
C GLU A 39 -7.48 -6.54 -5.61
N HIS A 40 -6.59 -6.10 -4.71
CA HIS A 40 -6.45 -6.67 -3.37
C HIS A 40 -7.18 -5.91 -2.27
N TRP A 41 -7.70 -4.70 -2.51
CA TRP A 41 -8.26 -3.84 -1.45
C TRP A 41 -9.32 -4.51 -0.58
N ARG A 42 -10.18 -5.37 -1.14
CA ARG A 42 -11.22 -6.08 -0.37
C ARG A 42 -10.60 -7.02 0.65
N GLY A 43 -9.57 -7.76 0.24
CA GLY A 43 -8.83 -8.64 1.12
C GLY A 43 -8.03 -7.86 2.17
N LEU A 44 -7.45 -6.71 1.81
CA LEU A 44 -6.77 -5.83 2.75
C LEU A 44 -7.75 -5.29 3.80
N ALA A 45 -8.92 -4.80 3.37
CA ALA A 45 -9.96 -4.28 4.24
C ALA A 45 -10.52 -5.34 5.20
N ALA A 46 -10.73 -6.57 4.72
CA ALA A 46 -11.13 -7.71 5.54
C ALA A 46 -10.07 -8.11 6.58
N GLN A 47 -8.79 -7.85 6.29
CA GLN A 47 -7.67 -8.06 7.20
C GLN A 47 -7.42 -6.89 8.17
N GLY A 48 -8.28 -5.86 8.15
CA GLY A 48 -8.21 -4.74 9.09
C GLY A 48 -7.44 -3.52 8.59
N VAL A 49 -6.92 -3.55 7.35
CA VAL A 49 -6.31 -2.37 6.72
C VAL A 49 -7.40 -1.32 6.47
N ARG A 50 -7.08 -0.06 6.75
CA ARG A 50 -7.98 1.08 6.53
C ARG A 50 -7.38 2.17 5.68
N THR A 51 -6.06 2.32 5.68
CA THR A 51 -5.42 3.32 4.82
C THR A 51 -4.20 2.70 4.14
N ALA A 52 -4.06 3.00 2.85
CA ALA A 52 -2.93 2.59 2.03
C ALA A 52 -2.26 3.84 1.45
N SER A 53 -0.98 4.03 1.73
CA SER A 53 -0.17 5.13 1.20
C SER A 53 0.83 4.58 0.19
N LEU A 54 0.82 5.11 -1.02
CA LEU A 54 1.80 4.71 -2.03
C LEU A 54 3.14 5.33 -1.68
N GLU A 55 4.19 4.52 -1.67
CA GLU A 55 5.55 4.97 -1.41
C GLU A 55 6.45 4.66 -2.60
N HIS A 56 7.39 5.57 -2.87
CA HIS A 56 8.45 5.38 -3.84
C HIS A 56 9.79 5.60 -3.14
N ASP A 57 10.63 4.56 -3.07
CA ASP A 57 11.89 4.60 -2.33
C ASP A 57 11.72 5.05 -0.86
N GLY A 58 10.62 4.62 -0.21
CA GLY A 58 10.29 4.95 1.17
C GLY A 58 9.74 6.37 1.37
N MET A 59 9.45 7.10 0.28
CA MET A 59 8.85 8.43 0.32
C MET A 59 7.37 8.34 -0.12
N PRO A 60 6.40 8.81 0.68
CA PRO A 60 5.00 8.80 0.30
C PRO A 60 4.75 9.66 -0.94
N GLN A 61 3.95 9.14 -1.86
CA GLN A 61 3.61 9.73 -3.14
C GLN A 61 2.09 9.93 -3.24
N GLY A 62 1.65 11.18 -3.15
CA GLY A 62 0.24 11.54 -3.25
C GLY A 62 -0.54 11.36 -1.96
N ALA A 63 -1.87 11.43 -2.07
CA ALA A 63 -2.77 11.28 -0.94
C ALA A 63 -2.95 9.79 -0.58
N PRO A 64 -3.03 9.45 0.72
CA PRO A 64 -3.40 8.11 1.15
C PRO A 64 -4.78 7.71 0.62
N VAL A 65 -4.92 6.43 0.27
CA VAL A 65 -6.17 5.83 -0.16
C VAL A 65 -6.86 5.21 1.04
N GLU A 66 -8.08 5.64 1.31
CA GLU A 66 -8.92 5.03 2.34
C GLU A 66 -9.60 3.77 1.79
N LEU A 67 -9.45 2.67 2.51
CA LEU A 67 -10.13 1.42 2.21
C LEU A 67 -11.45 1.39 2.98
N PRO A 68 -12.57 1.08 2.33
CA PRO A 68 -13.86 0.98 3.01
C PRO A 68 -13.81 -0.14 4.05
N ALA A 69 -14.56 0.05 5.14
CA ALA A 69 -14.82 -1.05 6.06
C ALA A 69 -15.56 -2.18 5.32
N PRO A 70 -15.25 -3.45 5.61
CA PRO A 70 -15.97 -4.59 5.07
C PRO A 70 -17.45 -4.58 5.48
#